data_AF-A0A2W5A546-F1
#
_entry.id   AF-A0A2W5A546-F1
#
_cell.length_a   1.000
_cell.length_b   1.000
_cell.length_c   1.000
_cell.angle_alpha   90.00
_cell.angle_beta   90.00
_cell.angle_gamma   90.00
#
_symmetry.space_group_name_H-M   'P 1'
#
loop_
_entity.id
_entity.type
_entity.pdbx_description
1 polymer ?
#
loop_
_entity_poly.entity_id
_entity_poly.type
_entity_poly.pdbx_seq_one_letter_code
_entity_poly.pdbx_strand_id
1 'polypeptide(L)' 'MTEKVFVEIRAAEGCRVRHPGGALLTGPDAVEWSSYWQRRLDDGDIELASEKKKGN' A
#
# COMPACT_ATOMS: atom_id res chain seq x y z
N MET A 1 25.29 2.70 3.33
CA MET A 1 24.25 1.75 3.75
C MET A 1 22.98 2.20 3.06
N THR A 2 22.44 1.41 2.13
CA THR A 2 21.28 1.83 1.33
C THR A 2 20.03 1.75 2.21
N GLU A 3 19.48 2.90 2.59
CA GLU A 3 18.24 2.98 3.33
C GLU A 3 17.11 2.36 2.50
N LYS A 4 16.46 1.32 3.03
CA LYS A 4 15.27 0.75 2.41
C LYS A 4 14.09 1.65 2.76
N VAL A 5 13.63 2.43 1.79
CA VAL A 5 12.37 3.16 1.87
C VAL A 5 11.25 2.14 1.71
N PHE A 6 10.40 2.00 2.73
CA PHE A 6 9.17 1.22 2.66
C PHE A 6 8.00 2.19 2.50
N VAL A 7 7.30 2.10 1.37
CA VAL A 7 6.07 2.86 1.14
C VAL A 7 4.90 1.98 1.59
N GLU A 8 4.14 2.47 2.56
CA GLU A 8 2.96 1.80 3.11
C GLU A 8 1.69 2.33 2.44
N ILE A 9 0.82 1.41 2.03
CA ILE A 9 -0.46 1.71 1.37
C ILE A 9 -1.61 0.97 2.02
N ARG A 10 -2.82 1.51 1.89
CA ARG A 10 -4.05 0.97 2.46
C ARG A 10 -5.18 0.94 1.44
N ALA A 11 -6.11 0.00 1.60
CA ALA A 11 -7.33 0.03 0.79
C ALA A 11 -8.16 1.26 1.13
N ALA A 12 -8.78 1.87 0.11
CA ALA A 12 -9.73 2.96 0.33
C ALA A 12 -10.92 2.46 1.18
N GLU A 13 -11.56 3.36 1.93
CA GLU A 13 -12.71 3.00 2.75
C GLU A 13 -13.83 2.40 1.89
N GLY A 14 -14.33 1.21 2.26
CA GLY A 14 -15.33 0.48 1.47
C GLY A 14 -14.77 -0.33 0.30
N CYS A 15 -13.49 -0.19 -0.04
CA CYS A 15 -12.80 -0.99 -1.06
C CYS A 15 -12.18 -2.26 -0.48
N ARG A 16 -12.07 -3.29 -1.32
CA ARG A 16 -11.40 -4.56 -1.00
C ARG A 16 -10.41 -4.89 -2.11
N VAL A 17 -9.12 -4.84 -1.80
CA VAL A 17 -8.08 -5.07 -2.81
C VAL A 17 -7.39 -6.39 -2.55
N ARG A 18 -7.38 -7.26 -3.55
CA ARG A 18 -6.73 -8.57 -3.44
C ARG A 18 -5.23 -8.41 -3.67
N HIS A 19 -4.39 -8.84 -2.74
CA HIS A 19 -2.95 -8.98 -2.91
C HIS A 19 -2.66 -10.05 -3.99
N PRO A 20 -1.62 -9.89 -4.82
CA PRO A 20 -1.26 -10.88 -5.84
C PRO A 20 -0.93 -12.27 -5.27
N GLY A 21 -0.40 -12.31 -4.04
CA GLY A 21 -0.20 -13.53 -3.24
C GLY A 21 -1.49 -14.14 -2.64
N GLY A 22 -2.67 -13.63 -2.99
CA GLY A 22 -3.96 -14.21 -2.62
C GLY A 22 -4.62 -13.65 -1.36
N ALA A 23 -3.87 -12.93 -0.51
CA ALA A 23 -4.44 -12.23 0.65
C ALA A 23 -5.43 -11.12 0.21
N LEU A 24 -6.45 -10.82 1.01
CA LEU A 24 -7.35 -9.69 0.78
C LEU A 24 -7.00 -8.59 1.77
N LEU A 25 -6.67 -7.41 1.26
CA LEU A 25 -6.58 -6.23 2.10
C LEU A 25 -7.97 -5.73 2.44
N THR A 26 -8.20 -5.59 3.73
CA THR A 26 -9.41 -5.03 4.31
C THR A 26 -9.02 -3.78 5.08
N GLY A 27 -9.33 -2.61 4.53
CA GLY A 27 -9.19 -1.33 5.24
C GLY A 27 -7.78 -1.04 5.79
N PRO A 28 -7.60 -0.95 7.12
CA PRO A 28 -6.43 -0.31 7.74
C PRO A 28 -5.12 -1.09 7.62
N ASP A 29 -5.15 -2.29 7.04
CA ASP A 29 -3.93 -3.06 6.79
C ASP A 29 -3.02 -2.27 5.84
N ALA A 30 -1.79 -2.04 6.29
CA ALA A 30 -0.73 -1.47 5.48
C ALA A 30 0.04 -2.61 4.80
N VAL A 31 0.31 -2.48 3.50
CA VAL A 31 1.23 -3.39 2.80
C VAL A 31 2.40 -2.67 2.17
N GLU A 32 3.47 -3.44 1.96
CA GLU A 32 4.63 -2.98 1.20
C GLU A 32 4.26 -2.72 -0.26
N TRP A 33 4.74 -1.58 -0.74
CA TRP A 33 4.58 -1.17 -2.12
C TRP A 33 5.16 -2.16 -3.15
N SER A 34 4.44 -2.35 -4.25
CA SER A 34 4.83 -3.20 -5.37
C SER A 34 4.20 -2.68 -6.66
N SER A 35 4.65 -3.16 -7.83
CA SER A 35 4.10 -2.74 -9.12
C SER A 35 2.60 -3.03 -9.28
N TYR A 36 2.07 -4.03 -8.56
CA TYR A 36 0.64 -4.31 -8.51
C TYR A 36 -0.14 -3.15 -7.87
N TRP A 37 0.43 -2.59 -6.82
CA TRP A 37 -0.19 -1.54 -6.02
C TRP A 37 -0.20 -0.19 -6.71
N GLN A 38 0.85 0.15 -7.47
CA GLN A 38 0.83 1.33 -8.34
C GLN A 38 -0.42 1.35 -9.21
N ARG A 39 -0.72 0.22 -9.86
CA ARG A 39 -1.90 0.13 -10.73
C ARG A 39 -3.21 0.34 -9.96
N ARG A 40 -3.30 -0.19 -8.75
CA ARG A 40 -4.47 0.00 -7.87
C ARG A 40 -4.58 1.43 -7.35
N LEU A 41 -3.45 2.12 -7.19
CA LEU A 41 -3.43 3.55 -6.85
C LEU A 41 -3.97 4.37 -8.02
N ASP A 42 -3.53 4.08 -9.25
CA ASP A 42 -4.04 4.71 -10.47
C ASP A 42 -5.54 4.43 -10.70
N ASP A 43 -6.00 3.23 -10.37
CA ASP A 43 -7.43 2.86 -10.42
C ASP A 43 -8.27 3.54 -9.31
N GLY A 44 -7.64 4.09 -8.27
CA GLY A 44 -8.32 4.70 -7.11
C GLY A 44 -8.81 3.70 -6.06
N ASP A 45 -8.35 2.45 -6.11
CA ASP A 45 -8.73 1.38 -5.17
C ASP A 45 -8.02 1.48 -3.81
N ILE A 46 -6.87 2.17 -3.76
CA ILE A 46 -6.01 2.30 -2.57
C ILE A 46 -5.54 3.74 -2.37
N GLU A 47 -5.02 4.04 -1.17
CA GLU A 47 -4.38 5.30 -0.82
C GLU A 47 -2.99 5.09 -0.22
N LEU A 48 -2.10 6.07 -0.40
CA LEU A 48 -0.81 6.13 0.31
C LEU A 48 -1.09 6.39 1.80
N ALA A 49 -0.76 5.42 2.67
CA ALA A 49 -1.07 5.52 4.11
C ALA A 49 -0.12 6.50 4.82
N SER A 50 1.14 6.52 4.41
CA SER A 50 2.15 7.53 4.76
C SER A 50 3.47 7.12 4.13
N GLU A 51 4.19 8.06 3.51
CA GLU A 51 5.64 7.89 3.38
C GLU A 51 6.25 8.05 4.76
N LYS A 52 6.45 6.93 5.48
CA LYS A 52 7.29 6.96 6.68
C LYS A 52 8.74 7.17 6.25
N LYS A 53 9.12 8.42 5.99
CA LYS A 53 10.50 8.83 6.18
C LYS A 53 10.77 8.67 7.68
N LYS A 54 11.57 7.69 8.06
CA LYS A 54 12.06 7.59 9.44
C LYS A 54 12.99 8.79 9.67
N GLY A 55 12.44 9.91 10.12
CA GLY A 55 13.16 11.15 10.32
C GLY A 55 12.80 11.78 11.66
N ASN A 56 13.48 11.38 12.72
CA ASN A 56 14.59 12.13 13.35
C ASN A 56 14.98 11.43 14.65
#